data_AF-A0A955VXM3-F1
#
_entry.id   AF-A0A955VXM3-F1
#
_cell.length_a   1.000
_cell.length_b   1.000
_cell.length_c   1.000
_cell.angle_alpha   90.00
_cell.angle_beta   90.00
_cell.angle_gamma   90.00
#
_symmetry.space_group_name_H-M   'P 1'
#
loop_
_entity.id
_entity.type
_entity.pdbx_description
1 polymer ?
#
loop_
_entity_poly.entity_id
_entity_poly.type
_entity_poly.pdbx_seq_one_letter_code
_entity_poly.pdbx_strand_id
1 'polypeptide(L)'
;MSRLGPQSSFPKATTALAVTARRLATRPETRELAAPLNEALAALVAKDAAWREVQLDRMATTGEVGFLDEELDAAFMALVRAVMVQVGGRRDDAVYRGLFAEAPSATVRPVASDAQARAVRRVIATLRSGEVYAALASHADTLGARLDALDAAVARRDALLTAEAAAGHDRAVALEEARRVFNRVRPQLELLLEGRSGLVASFFA
;
A
#
# COMPACT_ATOMS: atom_id res chain seq x y z
N MET A 1 18.22 -27.85 -12.58
CA MET A 1 17.91 -26.42 -12.32
C MET A 1 19.21 -25.62 -12.20
N SER A 2 19.28 -24.54 -12.97
CA SER A 2 20.40 -23.59 -13.04
C SER A 2 20.49 -22.73 -11.77
N ARG A 3 21.65 -22.10 -11.55
CA ARG A 3 21.88 -21.09 -10.49
C ARG A 3 20.68 -20.15 -10.37
N LEU A 4 20.33 -19.75 -9.14
CA LEU A 4 19.34 -18.70 -8.97
C LEU A 4 19.97 -17.37 -9.42
N GLY A 5 19.56 -16.90 -10.59
CA GLY A 5 20.01 -15.63 -11.17
C GLY A 5 19.16 -14.43 -10.71
N PRO A 6 19.55 -13.20 -11.10
CA PRO A 6 18.86 -11.96 -10.72
C PRO A 6 17.38 -11.90 -11.11
N GLN A 7 17.00 -12.64 -12.16
CA GLN A 7 15.62 -12.73 -12.66
C GLN A 7 14.76 -13.77 -11.92
N SER A 8 15.30 -14.44 -10.89
CA SER A 8 14.55 -15.47 -10.17
C SER A 8 13.47 -14.84 -9.31
N SER A 9 12.20 -15.11 -9.63
CA SER A 9 11.07 -14.66 -8.85
C SER A 9 11.06 -15.26 -7.44
N PHE A 10 10.33 -14.62 -6.54
CA PHE A 10 10.15 -15.10 -5.17
C PHE A 10 9.67 -16.57 -5.10
N PRO A 11 8.59 -16.99 -5.81
CA PRO A 11 8.16 -18.39 -5.78
C PRO A 11 9.21 -19.38 -6.28
N LYS A 12 10.04 -18.97 -7.23
CA LYS A 12 11.13 -19.80 -7.76
C LYS A 12 12.23 -19.99 -6.72
N ALA A 13 12.63 -18.92 -6.04
CA ALA A 13 13.67 -18.97 -5.01
C ALA A 13 13.24 -19.80 -3.80
N THR A 14 12.01 -19.60 -3.29
CA THR A 14 11.49 -20.39 -2.17
C THR A 14 11.38 -21.87 -2.50
N THR A 15 10.86 -22.21 -3.69
CA THR A 15 10.78 -23.61 -4.15
C THR A 15 12.17 -24.24 -4.25
N ALA A 16 13.13 -23.52 -4.86
CA ALA A 16 14.49 -24.02 -5.02
C ALA A 16 15.17 -24.29 -3.66
N LEU A 17 15.10 -23.33 -2.73
CA LEU A 17 15.63 -23.49 -1.37
C LEU A 17 15.01 -24.69 -0.67
N ALA A 18 13.67 -24.79 -0.67
CA ALA A 18 12.94 -25.85 0.03
C ALA A 18 13.27 -27.24 -0.52
N VAL A 19 13.28 -27.39 -1.85
CA VAL A 19 13.58 -28.67 -2.51
C VAL A 19 15.02 -29.09 -2.26
N THR A 20 15.98 -28.18 -2.44
CA THR A 20 17.40 -28.48 -2.23
C THR A 20 17.69 -28.79 -0.76
N ALA A 21 17.17 -28.00 0.18
CA ALA A 21 17.33 -28.28 1.62
C ALA A 21 16.77 -29.66 2.01
N ARG A 22 15.58 -30.03 1.49
CA ARG A 22 15.00 -31.35 1.75
C ARG A 22 15.85 -32.48 1.18
N ARG A 23 16.41 -32.31 -0.02
CA ARG A 23 17.31 -33.31 -0.63
C ARG A 23 18.64 -33.45 0.11
N LEU A 24 19.18 -32.36 0.66
CA LEU A 24 20.38 -32.38 1.51
C LEU A 24 20.12 -33.13 2.81
N ALA A 25 18.96 -32.91 3.43
CA ALA A 25 18.62 -33.54 4.70
C ALA A 25 18.49 -35.08 4.64
N THR A 26 18.22 -35.66 3.45
CA THR A 26 18.07 -37.13 3.31
C THR A 26 19.39 -37.90 3.38
N ARG A 27 20.54 -37.23 3.34
CA ARG A 27 21.85 -37.88 3.34
C ARG A 27 22.72 -37.38 4.49
N PRO A 28 23.33 -38.26 5.31
CA PRO A 28 24.19 -37.85 6.42
C PRO A 28 25.32 -36.90 6.00
N GLU A 29 25.97 -37.18 4.88
CA GLU A 29 27.16 -36.46 4.40
C GLU A 29 26.88 -35.04 3.87
N THR A 30 25.63 -34.69 3.58
CA THR A 30 25.25 -33.35 3.11
C THR A 30 24.26 -32.63 4.02
N ARG A 31 23.84 -33.27 5.12
CA ARG A 31 22.79 -32.77 6.01
C ARG A 31 23.09 -31.38 6.57
N GLU A 32 24.34 -31.09 6.91
CA GLU A 32 24.74 -29.82 7.50
C GLU A 32 24.53 -28.63 6.54
N LEU A 33 24.61 -28.88 5.22
CA LEU A 33 24.35 -27.84 4.21
C LEU A 33 22.87 -27.46 4.10
N ALA A 34 21.96 -28.24 4.66
CA ALA A 34 20.53 -27.95 4.65
C ALA A 34 20.16 -26.79 5.59
N ALA A 35 20.86 -26.65 6.72
CA ALA A 35 20.59 -25.64 7.73
C ALA A 35 20.60 -24.19 7.19
N PRO A 36 21.67 -23.71 6.51
CA PRO A 36 21.68 -22.35 5.99
C PRO A 36 20.62 -22.09 4.92
N LEU A 37 20.23 -23.10 4.13
CA LEU A 37 19.12 -22.96 3.17
C LEU A 37 17.76 -22.83 3.87
N ASN A 38 17.54 -23.58 4.95
CA ASN A 38 16.32 -23.48 5.74
C ASN A 38 16.22 -22.12 6.45
N GLU A 39 17.32 -21.61 6.99
CA GLU A 39 17.39 -20.27 7.58
C GLU A 39 17.09 -19.19 6.54
N ALA A 40 17.72 -19.26 5.36
CA ALA A 40 17.47 -18.32 4.27
C ALA A 40 16.02 -18.40 3.76
N LEU A 41 15.43 -19.60 3.68
CA LEU A 41 14.03 -19.79 3.32
C LEU A 41 13.10 -19.15 4.36
N ALA A 42 13.33 -19.41 5.65
CA ALA A 42 12.52 -18.86 6.74
C ALA A 42 12.57 -17.33 6.74
N ALA A 43 13.76 -16.74 6.60
CA ALA A 43 13.94 -15.29 6.50
C ALA A 43 13.22 -14.71 5.28
N LEU A 44 13.36 -15.35 4.11
CA LEU A 44 12.71 -14.91 2.89
C LEU A 44 11.17 -14.95 2.99
N VAL A 45 10.62 -16.03 3.56
CA VAL A 45 9.18 -16.18 3.80
C VAL A 45 8.67 -15.13 4.79
N ALA A 46 9.39 -14.89 5.88
CA ALA A 46 9.02 -13.90 6.88
C ALA A 46 8.96 -12.48 6.29
N LYS A 47 9.95 -12.09 5.47
CA LYS A 47 9.97 -10.76 4.82
C LYS A 47 8.88 -10.59 3.76
N ASP A 48 8.52 -11.64 3.04
CA ASP A 48 7.41 -11.61 2.10
C ASP A 48 6.04 -11.54 2.79
N ALA A 49 5.87 -12.24 3.91
CA ALA A 49 4.68 -12.11 4.74
C ALA A 49 4.51 -10.68 5.28
N ALA A 50 5.57 -10.09 5.85
CA ALA A 50 5.54 -8.72 6.36
C ALA A 50 5.23 -7.69 5.26
N TRP A 51 5.82 -7.84 4.07
CA TRP A 51 5.49 -6.97 2.93
C TRP A 51 4.04 -7.11 2.48
N ARG A 52 3.51 -8.34 2.41
CA ARG A 52 2.10 -8.59 2.04
C ARG A 52 1.13 -8.00 3.05
N GLU A 53 1.43 -8.11 4.34
CA GLU A 53 0.60 -7.55 5.41
C GLU A 53 0.43 -6.03 5.22
N VAL A 54 1.54 -5.30 5.10
CA VAL A 54 1.51 -3.84 4.88
C VAL A 54 0.82 -3.48 3.56
N GLN A 55 1.02 -4.26 2.50
CA GLN A 55 0.33 -4.05 1.23
C GLN A 55 -1.19 -4.20 1.36
N LEU A 56 -1.66 -5.22 2.08
CA LEU A 56 -3.09 -5.44 2.32
C LEU A 56 -3.70 -4.29 3.13
N ASP A 57 -3.01 -3.84 4.18
CA ASP A 57 -3.45 -2.69 4.99
C ASP A 57 -3.55 -1.42 4.15
N ARG A 58 -2.58 -1.17 3.26
CA ARG A 58 -2.63 -0.04 2.32
C ARG A 58 -3.82 -0.13 1.37
N MET A 59 -4.10 -1.33 0.84
CA MET A 59 -5.24 -1.57 -0.05
C MET A 59 -6.57 -1.31 0.68
N ALA A 60 -6.71 -1.82 1.90
CA ALA A 60 -7.87 -1.57 2.75
C ALA A 60 -8.07 -0.07 3.01
N THR A 61 -7.00 0.64 3.37
CA THR A 61 -7.03 2.10 3.62
C THR A 61 -7.37 2.88 2.34
N THR A 62 -6.94 2.41 1.17
CA THR A 62 -7.31 3.03 -0.11
C THR A 62 -8.81 2.91 -0.38
N GLY A 63 -9.43 1.77 -0.04
CA GLY A 63 -10.88 1.61 -0.08
C GLY A 63 -11.61 2.55 0.90
N GLU A 64 -11.08 2.70 2.11
CA GLU A 64 -11.60 3.64 3.11
C GLU A 64 -11.57 5.09 2.62
N VAL A 65 -10.47 5.53 1.99
CA VAL A 65 -10.35 6.87 1.39
C VAL A 65 -11.45 7.11 0.35
N GLY A 66 -11.72 6.13 -0.52
CA GLY A 66 -12.80 6.25 -1.51
C GLY A 66 -14.18 6.40 -0.87
N PHE A 67 -14.48 5.61 0.16
CA PHE A 67 -15.74 5.73 0.90
C PHE A 67 -15.89 7.09 1.59
N LEU A 68 -14.85 7.58 2.26
CA LEU A 68 -14.88 8.86 2.97
C LEU A 68 -14.97 10.05 2.01
N ASP A 69 -14.36 9.96 0.84
CA ASP A 69 -14.49 10.94 -0.24
C ASP A 69 -15.95 11.03 -0.75
N GLU A 70 -16.60 9.89 -0.97
CA GLU A 70 -18.02 9.84 -1.34
C GLU A 70 -18.94 10.44 -0.24
N GLU A 71 -18.65 10.18 1.04
CA GLU A 71 -19.38 10.80 2.15
C GLU A 71 -19.20 12.33 2.20
N LEU A 72 -17.97 12.80 1.96
CA LEU A 72 -17.67 14.23 1.88
C LEU A 72 -18.42 14.88 0.71
N ASP A 73 -18.42 14.25 -0.47
CA ASP A 73 -19.13 14.69 -1.66
C ASP A 73 -20.64 14.77 -1.43
N ALA A 74 -21.22 13.76 -0.78
CA ALA A 74 -22.63 13.76 -0.42
C ALA A 74 -22.99 14.92 0.52
N ALA A 75 -22.16 15.16 1.54
CA ALA A 75 -22.33 16.27 2.47
C ALA A 75 -22.18 17.63 1.77
N PHE A 76 -21.21 17.76 0.86
CA PHE A 76 -20.97 18.98 0.09
C PHE A 76 -22.15 19.28 -0.84
N MET A 77 -22.67 18.26 -1.54
CA MET A 77 -23.84 18.42 -2.39
C MET A 77 -25.12 18.69 -1.60
N ALA A 78 -25.23 18.22 -0.36
CA ALA A 78 -26.31 18.61 0.54
C ALA A 78 -26.27 20.11 0.87
N LEU A 79 -25.09 20.65 1.18
CA LEU A 79 -24.89 22.09 1.35
C LEU A 79 -25.27 22.86 0.08
N VAL A 80 -24.81 22.43 -1.09
CA VAL A 80 -25.13 23.09 -2.37
C VAL A 80 -26.64 23.19 -2.58
N ARG A 81 -27.38 22.13 -2.28
CA ARG A 81 -28.86 22.14 -2.35
C ARG A 81 -29.46 23.12 -1.36
N ALA A 82 -28.99 23.16 -0.12
CA ALA A 82 -29.47 24.10 0.89
C ALA A 82 -29.25 25.57 0.47
N VAL A 83 -28.06 25.88 -0.05
CA VAL A 83 -27.75 27.23 -0.59
C VAL A 83 -28.66 27.55 -1.76
N MET A 84 -28.86 26.62 -2.69
CA MET A 84 -29.75 26.82 -3.85
C MET A 84 -31.19 27.13 -3.45
N VAL A 85 -31.70 26.49 -2.39
CA VAL A 85 -33.02 26.82 -1.83
C VAL A 85 -33.03 28.24 -1.26
N GLN A 86 -32.00 28.63 -0.49
CA GLN A 86 -31.89 29.96 0.11
C GLN A 86 -31.85 31.09 -0.93
N VAL A 87 -31.20 30.87 -2.08
CA VAL A 87 -31.08 31.88 -3.15
C VAL A 87 -32.17 31.78 -4.23
N GLY A 88 -33.19 30.94 -4.02
CA GLY A 88 -34.28 30.74 -4.98
C GLY A 88 -33.81 30.19 -6.33
N GLY A 89 -32.77 29.36 -6.33
CA GLY A 89 -32.19 28.76 -7.54
C GLY A 89 -31.25 29.67 -8.35
N ARG A 90 -31.01 30.91 -7.91
CA ARG A 90 -30.17 31.89 -8.60
C ARG A 90 -28.69 31.69 -8.31
N ARG A 91 -27.96 31.11 -9.27
CA ARG A 91 -26.50 30.89 -9.15
C ARG A 91 -25.67 32.18 -9.26
N ASP A 92 -26.25 33.24 -9.79
CA ASP A 92 -25.65 34.56 -9.85
C ASP A 92 -25.87 35.37 -8.55
N ASP A 93 -26.62 34.84 -7.58
CA ASP A 93 -26.77 35.48 -6.27
C ASP A 93 -25.41 35.61 -5.56
N ALA A 94 -25.20 36.73 -4.87
CA ALA A 94 -23.97 37.01 -4.15
C ALA A 94 -23.69 35.97 -3.05
N VAL A 95 -24.74 35.45 -2.40
CA VAL A 95 -24.62 34.40 -1.38
C VAL A 95 -24.06 33.11 -1.99
N TYR A 96 -24.57 32.71 -3.16
CA TYR A 96 -24.10 31.53 -3.89
C TYR A 96 -22.65 31.69 -4.35
N ARG A 97 -22.35 32.81 -5.04
CA ARG A 97 -21.00 33.10 -5.56
C ARG A 97 -19.96 33.27 -4.46
N GLY A 98 -20.35 33.72 -3.27
CA GLY A 98 -19.47 33.83 -2.11
C GLY A 98 -18.99 32.48 -1.57
N LEU A 99 -19.77 31.41 -1.74
CA LEU A 99 -19.36 30.05 -1.35
C LEU A 99 -18.71 29.28 -2.50
N PHE A 100 -19.22 29.43 -3.72
CA PHE A 100 -18.83 28.62 -4.86
C PHE A 100 -18.22 29.48 -5.96
N ALA A 101 -16.89 29.60 -5.94
CA ALA A 101 -16.12 30.27 -6.99
C ALA A 101 -16.09 29.48 -8.31
N GLU A 102 -16.24 28.16 -8.21
CA GLU A 102 -16.32 27.23 -9.33
C GLU A 102 -17.58 26.37 -9.22
N ALA A 103 -17.92 25.63 -10.27
CA ALA A 103 -19.02 24.68 -10.21
C ALA A 103 -18.77 23.65 -9.08
N PRO A 104 -19.74 23.42 -8.17
CA PRO A 104 -19.56 22.47 -7.06
C PRO A 104 -19.13 21.07 -7.52
N SER A 105 -19.69 20.59 -8.63
CA SER A 105 -19.32 19.31 -9.23
C SER A 105 -17.87 19.25 -9.70
N ALA A 106 -17.28 20.37 -10.12
CA ALA A 106 -15.86 20.43 -10.49
C ALA A 106 -14.94 20.41 -9.27
N THR A 107 -15.40 21.00 -8.15
CA THR A 107 -14.67 21.05 -6.88
C THR A 107 -14.48 19.67 -6.28
N VAL A 108 -15.51 18.83 -6.33
CA VAL A 108 -15.53 17.50 -5.69
C VAL A 108 -15.09 16.36 -6.60
N ARG A 109 -15.07 16.58 -7.93
CA ARG A 109 -14.67 15.56 -8.90
C ARG A 109 -13.32 14.86 -8.60
N PRO A 110 -12.25 15.55 -8.14
CA PRO A 110 -10.98 14.87 -7.89
C PRO A 110 -10.97 14.23 -6.51
N VAL A 111 -10.89 12.89 -6.49
CA VAL A 111 -10.90 12.06 -5.28
C VAL A 111 -9.77 12.42 -4.32
N ALA A 112 -10.15 12.76 -3.08
CA ALA A 112 -9.24 12.97 -1.94
C ALA A 112 -8.02 13.85 -2.29
N SER A 113 -8.26 14.92 -3.04
CA SER A 113 -7.18 15.78 -3.55
C SER A 113 -6.95 17.00 -2.66
N ASP A 114 -5.71 17.50 -2.62
CA ASP A 114 -5.42 18.75 -1.92
C ASP A 114 -6.24 19.94 -2.43
N ALA A 115 -6.62 19.93 -3.71
CA ALA A 115 -7.44 20.96 -4.32
C ALA A 115 -8.87 20.95 -3.76
N GLN A 116 -9.51 19.77 -3.72
CA GLN A 116 -10.82 19.55 -3.09
C GLN A 116 -10.76 19.93 -1.61
N ALA A 117 -9.77 19.43 -0.87
CA ALA A 117 -9.59 19.75 0.56
C ALA A 117 -9.45 21.26 0.81
N ARG A 118 -8.61 21.98 0.04
CA ARG A 118 -8.51 23.44 0.14
C ARG A 118 -9.82 24.15 -0.18
N ALA A 119 -10.56 23.69 -1.18
CA ALA A 119 -11.84 24.29 -1.55
C ALA A 119 -12.90 24.08 -0.47
N VAL A 120 -13.03 22.87 0.08
CA VAL A 120 -13.94 22.56 1.17
C VAL A 120 -13.58 23.36 2.43
N ARG A 121 -12.30 23.47 2.79
CA ARG A 121 -11.87 24.31 3.94
C ARG A 121 -12.25 25.77 3.78
N ARG A 122 -12.14 26.33 2.57
CA ARG A 122 -12.61 27.71 2.29
C ARG A 122 -14.11 27.84 2.51
N VAL A 123 -14.90 26.88 2.02
CA VAL A 123 -16.35 26.85 2.23
C VAL A 123 -16.68 26.78 3.72
N ILE A 124 -16.05 25.88 4.48
CA ILE A 124 -16.22 25.76 5.94
C ILE A 124 -15.90 27.09 6.63
N ALA A 125 -14.78 27.72 6.28
CA ALA A 125 -14.38 29.01 6.86
C ALA A 125 -15.43 30.10 6.58
N THR A 126 -15.88 30.22 5.33
CA THR A 126 -16.90 31.20 4.94
C THR A 126 -18.22 30.99 5.66
N LEU A 127 -18.67 29.73 5.79
CA LEU A 127 -19.90 29.38 6.51
C LEU A 127 -19.83 29.75 8.00
N ARG A 128 -18.65 29.62 8.63
CA ARG A 128 -18.45 29.94 10.05
C ARG A 128 -18.30 31.43 10.31
N SER A 129 -17.70 32.19 9.40
CA SER A 129 -17.38 33.60 9.62
C SER A 129 -18.44 34.57 9.09
N GLY A 130 -19.25 34.17 8.11
CA GLY A 130 -20.21 35.06 7.46
C GLY A 130 -21.59 35.04 8.11
N GLU A 131 -22.04 36.19 8.62
CA GLU A 131 -23.38 36.36 9.22
C GLU A 131 -24.51 35.95 8.25
N VAL A 132 -24.34 36.24 6.96
CA VAL A 132 -25.28 35.87 5.88
C VAL A 132 -25.45 34.35 5.75
N TYR A 133 -24.51 33.56 6.27
CA TYR A 133 -24.49 32.11 6.24
C TYR A 133 -24.88 31.45 7.57
N ALA A 134 -25.32 32.21 8.57
CA ALA A 134 -25.60 31.68 9.91
C ALA A 134 -26.58 30.48 9.91
N ALA A 135 -27.59 30.49 9.03
CA ALA A 135 -28.55 29.40 8.87
C ALA A 135 -27.94 28.09 8.33
N LEU A 136 -26.75 28.17 7.71
CA LEU A 136 -26.03 27.04 7.12
C LEU A 136 -24.85 26.58 7.97
N ALA A 137 -24.62 27.17 9.15
CA ALA A 137 -23.45 26.91 9.98
C ALA A 137 -23.29 25.42 10.36
N SER A 138 -24.38 24.68 10.56
CA SER A 138 -24.34 23.24 10.87
C SER A 138 -23.75 22.37 9.77
N HIS A 139 -23.82 22.82 8.50
CA HIS A 139 -23.15 22.13 7.40
C HIS A 139 -21.62 22.27 7.51
N ALA A 140 -21.12 23.37 8.07
CA ALA A 140 -19.68 23.57 8.24
C ALA A 140 -19.09 22.52 9.20
N ASP A 141 -19.81 22.16 10.26
CA ASP A 141 -19.36 21.15 11.22
C ASP A 141 -19.42 19.75 10.63
N THR A 142 -20.48 19.44 9.87
CA THR A 142 -20.58 18.16 9.16
C THR A 142 -19.44 18.01 8.14
N LEU A 143 -19.20 19.04 7.32
CA LEU A 143 -18.12 19.04 6.34
C LEU A 143 -16.74 18.97 7.01
N GLY A 144 -16.54 19.69 8.11
CA GLY A 144 -15.31 19.64 8.88
C GLY A 144 -15.00 18.22 9.37
N ALA A 145 -15.97 17.57 10.02
CA ALA A 145 -15.79 16.21 10.52
C ALA A 145 -15.48 15.19 9.41
N ARG A 146 -16.14 15.31 8.25
CA ARG A 146 -15.88 14.42 7.09
C ARG A 146 -14.52 14.69 6.46
N LEU A 147 -14.13 15.95 6.32
CA LEU A 147 -12.83 16.31 5.78
C LEU A 147 -11.71 15.86 6.72
N ASP A 148 -11.84 16.03 8.03
CA ASP A 148 -10.84 15.59 9.00
C ASP A 148 -10.67 14.06 8.98
N ALA A 149 -11.78 13.31 8.84
CA ALA A 149 -11.74 11.86 8.69
C ALA A 149 -11.03 11.44 7.38
N LEU A 150 -11.33 12.11 6.27
CA LEU A 150 -10.70 11.88 4.98
C LEU A 150 -9.19 12.18 5.03
N ASP A 151 -8.81 13.33 5.57
CA ASP A 151 -7.41 13.74 5.74
C ASP A 151 -6.65 12.71 6.59
N ALA A 152 -7.25 12.21 7.68
CA ALA A 152 -6.66 11.19 8.52
C ALA A 152 -6.46 9.85 7.77
N ALA A 153 -7.42 9.44 6.94
CA ALA A 153 -7.30 8.23 6.13
C ALA A 153 -6.23 8.37 5.04
N VAL A 154 -6.15 9.53 4.38
CA VAL A 154 -5.09 9.85 3.41
C VAL A 154 -3.71 9.80 4.08
N ALA A 155 -3.55 10.42 5.25
CA ALA A 155 -2.30 10.39 6.00
C ALA A 155 -1.89 8.95 6.39
N ARG A 156 -2.84 8.12 6.84
CA ARG A 156 -2.57 6.70 7.11
C ARG A 156 -2.13 5.94 5.87
N ARG A 157 -2.80 6.14 4.73
CA ARG A 157 -2.44 5.51 3.45
C ARG A 157 -1.02 5.89 3.03
N ASP A 158 -0.64 7.15 3.18
CA ASP A 158 0.67 7.66 2.78
C ASP A 158 1.79 7.15 3.70
N ALA A 159 1.51 6.99 5.01
CA ALA A 159 2.40 6.29 5.93
C ALA A 159 2.59 4.81 5.53
N LEU A 160 1.50 4.13 5.14
CA LEU A 160 1.55 2.74 4.68
C LEU A 160 2.29 2.57 3.35
N LEU A 161 2.22 3.54 2.43
CA LEU A 161 3.03 3.55 1.20
C LEU A 161 4.53 3.56 1.53
N THR A 162 4.93 4.36 2.52
CA THR A 162 6.32 4.42 2.97
C THR A 162 6.75 3.10 3.62
N ALA A 163 5.89 2.53 4.47
CA ALA A 163 6.14 1.23 5.09
C ALA A 163 6.20 0.08 4.07
N GLU A 164 5.32 0.07 3.07
CA GLU A 164 5.30 -0.94 1.99
C GLU A 164 6.61 -0.87 1.19
N ALA A 165 7.09 0.33 0.86
CA ALA A 165 8.35 0.51 0.15
C ALA A 165 9.55 -0.02 0.97
N ALA A 166 9.60 0.27 2.28
CA ALA A 166 10.63 -0.25 3.17
C ALA A 166 10.57 -1.79 3.27
N ALA A 167 9.39 -2.36 3.49
CA ALA A 167 9.20 -3.81 3.53
C ALA A 167 9.53 -4.48 2.19
N GLY A 168 9.25 -3.80 1.07
CA GLY A 168 9.60 -4.25 -0.28
C GLY A 168 11.11 -4.28 -0.50
N HIS A 169 11.85 -3.29 0.02
CA HIS A 169 13.30 -3.29 0.01
C HIS A 169 13.87 -4.44 0.85
N ASP A 170 13.41 -4.61 2.08
CA ASP A 170 13.81 -5.71 2.97
C ASP A 170 13.59 -7.08 2.32
N ARG A 171 12.44 -7.25 1.67
CA ARG A 171 12.10 -8.46 0.91
C ARG A 171 13.06 -8.69 -0.26
N ALA A 172 13.45 -7.64 -0.99
CA ALA A 172 14.41 -7.75 -2.08
C ALA A 172 15.82 -8.13 -1.58
N VAL A 173 16.25 -7.56 -0.45
CA VAL A 173 17.52 -7.92 0.21
C VAL A 173 17.51 -9.39 0.65
N ALA A 174 16.43 -9.84 1.29
CA ALA A 174 16.28 -11.24 1.70
C ALA A 174 16.29 -12.20 0.50
N LEU A 175 15.68 -11.81 -0.63
CA LEU A 175 15.71 -12.59 -1.86
C LEU A 175 17.13 -12.70 -2.44
N GLU A 176 17.91 -11.62 -2.38
CA GLU A 176 19.29 -11.65 -2.84
C GLU A 176 20.18 -12.50 -1.94
N GLU A 177 20.01 -12.43 -0.62
CA GLU A 177 20.74 -13.29 0.31
C GLU A 177 20.37 -14.78 0.10
N ALA A 178 19.09 -15.09 -0.06
CA ALA A 178 18.61 -16.42 -0.43
C ALA A 178 19.31 -16.98 -1.68
N ARG A 179 19.48 -16.16 -2.72
CA ARG A 179 20.21 -16.55 -3.94
C ARG A 179 21.68 -16.82 -3.66
N ARG A 180 22.33 -15.97 -2.86
CA ARG A 180 23.74 -16.16 -2.49
C ARG A 180 23.95 -17.44 -1.69
N VAL A 181 23.09 -17.73 -0.72
CA VAL A 181 23.15 -18.96 0.07
C VAL A 181 22.94 -20.18 -0.83
N PHE A 182 21.90 -20.18 -1.66
CA PHE A 182 21.63 -21.26 -2.61
C PHE A 182 22.81 -21.52 -3.56
N ASN A 183 23.37 -20.47 -4.14
CA ASN A 183 24.47 -20.58 -5.10
C ASN A 183 25.81 -21.02 -4.44
N ARG A 184 25.99 -20.79 -3.13
CA ARG A 184 27.15 -21.26 -2.36
C ARG A 184 27.14 -22.76 -2.08
N VAL A 185 25.97 -23.39 -2.02
CA VAL A 185 25.85 -24.84 -1.72
C VAL A 185 26.43 -25.71 -2.83
N ARG A 186 26.33 -25.29 -4.10
CA ARG A 186 26.83 -26.10 -5.22
C ARG A 186 28.33 -26.40 -5.14
N PRO A 187 29.24 -25.42 -5.05
CA PRO A 187 30.67 -25.71 -4.93
C PRO A 187 31.00 -26.52 -3.67
N GLN A 188 30.27 -26.33 -2.56
CA GLN A 188 30.45 -27.15 -1.36
C GLN A 188 30.10 -28.63 -1.62
N LEU A 189 29.01 -28.89 -2.35
CA LEU A 189 28.65 -30.25 -2.76
C LEU A 189 29.64 -30.87 -3.74
N GLU A 190 30.19 -30.08 -4.67
CA GLU A 190 31.21 -30.54 -5.62
C GLU A 190 32.50 -30.98 -4.90
N LEU A 191 32.85 -30.30 -3.80
CA LEU A 191 33.98 -30.69 -2.93
C LEU A 191 33.67 -31.91 -2.06
N LEU A 192 32.49 -31.95 -1.42
CA LEU A 192 32.10 -33.05 -0.52
C LEU A 192 31.85 -34.36 -1.25
N LEU A 193 31.36 -34.29 -2.49
CA LEU A 193 30.96 -35.44 -3.31
C LEU A 193 31.85 -35.56 -4.55
N GLU A 194 33.16 -35.46 -4.35
CA GLU A 194 34.16 -35.52 -5.43
C GLU A 194 33.94 -36.74 -6.34
N GLY A 195 34.00 -36.52 -7.66
CA GLY A 195 33.74 -37.56 -8.67
C GLY A 195 32.26 -37.93 -8.86
N ARG A 196 31.31 -37.37 -8.10
CA ARG A 196 29.87 -37.69 -8.18
C ARG A 196 29.02 -36.56 -8.77
N SER A 197 29.42 -36.03 -9.93
CA SER A 197 28.76 -34.88 -10.58
C SER A 197 27.25 -35.08 -10.84
N GLY A 198 26.82 -36.29 -11.22
CA GLY A 198 25.40 -36.61 -11.41
C GLY A 198 24.59 -36.53 -10.11
N LEU A 199 25.19 -36.94 -8.99
CA LEU A 199 24.57 -36.80 -7.67
C LEU A 199 24.46 -35.33 -7.27
N VAL A 200 25.50 -34.53 -7.48
CA VAL A 200 25.46 -33.07 -7.25
C VAL A 200 24.33 -32.42 -8.06
N ALA A 201 24.24 -32.72 -9.35
CA ALA A 201 23.19 -32.19 -10.22
C ALA A 201 21.77 -32.52 -9.71
N SER A 202 21.59 -33.70 -9.13
CA SER A 202 20.29 -34.15 -8.59
C SER A 202 19.76 -33.30 -7.43
N PHE A 203 20.62 -32.63 -6.65
CA PHE A 203 20.18 -31.72 -5.57
C PHE A 203 19.50 -30.46 -6.13
N PHE A 204 19.89 -30.09 -7.34
CA PHE A 204 19.39 -28.92 -8.05
C PHE A 204 18.51 -29.31 -9.22
N ALA A 205 18.09 -30.55 -9.43
CA ALA A 205 17.24 -30.92 -10.58
C ALA A 205 15.80 -30.46 -10.38
#